data_AF-A0A8D7FNW9-F1
#
_entry.id   AF-A0A8D7FNW9-F1
#
_cell.length_a   1.000
_cell.length_b   1.000
_cell.length_c   1.000
_cell.angle_alpha   90.00
_cell.angle_beta   90.00
_cell.angle_gamma   90.00
#
_symmetry.space_group_name_H-M   'P 1'
#
loop_
_entity.id
_entity.type
_entity.pdbx_description
1 polymer ?
#
loop_
_entity_poly.entity_id
_entity_poly.type
_entity_poly.pdbx_seq_one_letter_code
_entity_poly.pdbx_strand_id
1 'polypeptide(L)'
;MPQQLKLEPYAVHTTFQFAGSDGKRHRLREAMLFYDQPAYYDTPGGFLSFKPGIPKSLLLDGPHTLQSHFSLVNYQLRQIRTALAVACLLNRTLVMPPLWCRFERMWFGHPGILEGTLTKQPFVCPMDHLFEIHTMLHGLSEEEFGPQIHFREYSFLQNPSVPKHVKESLLNVQLCDAHSKGCNISDGTTSRGFIQFPRNSTEQMYMQVFSQYKDIKVLHFSSMANAFQGFNDEAREVKFRNRMKRYVGMWCCVENRDPGHIYYDIYWDEKPEWKPEPPRTSQDDHPPWD
;
A
#
# COMPACT_ATOMS: atom_id res chain seq x y z
N MET A 1 -12.47 12.15 -13.69
CA MET A 1 -13.47 12.05 -12.58
C MET A 1 -14.46 13.21 -12.74
N PRO A 2 -15.78 12.98 -12.70
CA PRO A 2 -16.84 13.97 -13.05
C PRO A 2 -16.68 15.36 -12.45
N GLN A 3 -16.04 15.44 -11.29
CA GLN A 3 -15.69 16.68 -10.59
C GLN A 3 -14.80 17.63 -11.43
N GLN A 4 -13.91 17.10 -12.28
CA GLN A 4 -13.13 17.90 -13.23
C GLN A 4 -14.00 18.65 -14.24
N LEU A 5 -15.16 18.08 -14.55
CA LEU A 5 -16.18 18.66 -15.44
C LEU A 5 -17.29 19.37 -14.66
N LYS A 6 -17.19 19.43 -13.32
CA LYS A 6 -18.24 19.95 -12.41
C LYS A 6 -19.60 19.26 -12.62
N LEU A 7 -19.57 17.96 -12.87
CA LEU A 7 -20.77 17.13 -13.06
C LEU A 7 -21.03 16.26 -11.84
N GLU A 8 -22.30 16.06 -11.53
CA GLU A 8 -22.76 15.07 -10.55
C GLU A 8 -23.00 13.73 -11.25
N PRO A 9 -22.32 12.64 -10.85
CA PRO A 9 -22.53 11.34 -11.47
C PRO A 9 -23.89 10.75 -11.10
N TYR A 10 -24.69 10.36 -12.09
CA TYR A 10 -25.97 9.66 -11.90
C TYR A 10 -25.80 8.16 -11.67
N ALA A 11 -24.85 7.53 -12.36
CA ALA A 11 -24.57 6.10 -12.27
C ALA A 11 -23.06 5.84 -12.46
N VAL A 12 -22.57 4.74 -11.87
CA VAL A 12 -21.18 4.30 -12.00
C VAL A 12 -21.16 2.88 -12.53
N HIS A 13 -20.38 2.67 -13.60
CA HIS A 13 -20.15 1.36 -14.19
C HIS A 13 -18.68 1.01 -14.06
N THR A 14 -18.38 -0.10 -13.38
CA THR A 14 -17.01 -0.63 -13.22
C THR A 14 -16.70 -1.62 -14.34
N THR A 15 -16.75 -1.17 -15.59
CA THR A 15 -16.43 -1.97 -16.78
C THR A 15 -14.92 -1.99 -16.97
N PHE A 16 -14.36 -3.11 -17.46
CA PHE A 16 -12.92 -3.28 -17.67
C PHE A 16 -12.14 -2.86 -16.42
N GLN A 17 -12.40 -3.56 -15.32
CA GLN A 17 -11.75 -3.33 -14.03
C GLN A 17 -10.91 -4.57 -13.71
N PHE A 18 -9.67 -4.37 -13.24
CA PHE A 18 -8.80 -5.49 -12.86
C PHE A 18 -9.35 -6.21 -11.62
N ALA A 19 -8.89 -7.44 -11.39
CA ALA A 19 -9.28 -8.28 -10.24
C ALA A 19 -10.79 -8.59 -10.13
N GLY A 20 -11.53 -8.64 -11.25
CA GLY A 20 -12.90 -9.16 -11.29
C GLY A 20 -13.87 -8.44 -10.35
N SER A 21 -14.78 -9.19 -9.72
CA SER A 21 -15.77 -8.62 -8.79
C SER A 21 -15.13 -7.95 -7.57
N ASP A 22 -14.01 -8.48 -7.09
CA ASP A 22 -13.27 -7.95 -5.95
C ASP A 22 -12.66 -6.58 -6.25
N GLY A 23 -11.99 -6.45 -7.40
CA GLY A 23 -11.43 -5.17 -7.83
C GLY A 23 -12.52 -4.13 -8.13
N LYS A 24 -13.67 -4.55 -8.67
CA LYS A 24 -14.85 -3.67 -8.83
C LYS A 24 -15.35 -3.16 -7.49
N ARG A 25 -15.54 -4.05 -6.51
CA ARG A 25 -15.95 -3.68 -5.16
C ARG A 25 -14.94 -2.76 -4.49
N HIS A 26 -13.64 -3.08 -4.61
CA HIS A 26 -12.58 -2.25 -4.07
C HIS A 26 -12.57 -0.85 -4.69
N ARG A 27 -12.76 -0.72 -6.00
CA ARG A 27 -12.82 0.59 -6.68
C ARG A 27 -13.98 1.45 -6.18
N LEU A 28 -15.14 0.83 -5.95
CA LEU A 28 -16.30 1.52 -5.38
C LEU A 28 -16.03 1.91 -3.92
N ARG A 29 -15.32 1.10 -3.13
CA ARG A 29 -14.89 1.45 -1.77
C ARG A 29 -13.91 2.63 -1.77
N GLU A 30 -12.90 2.63 -2.64
CA GLU A 30 -11.96 3.76 -2.81
C GLU A 30 -12.71 5.06 -3.08
N ALA A 31 -13.79 5.02 -3.86
CA ALA A 31 -14.66 6.16 -4.13
C ALA A 31 -15.71 6.43 -3.04
N MET A 32 -15.78 5.62 -1.98
CA MET A 32 -16.80 5.64 -0.91
C MET A 32 -18.23 5.48 -1.43
N LEU A 33 -18.40 4.75 -2.54
CA LEU A 33 -19.69 4.47 -3.20
C LEU A 33 -20.22 3.06 -2.91
N PHE A 34 -19.42 2.20 -2.26
CA PHE A 34 -19.84 0.86 -1.87
C PHE A 34 -20.41 0.86 -0.45
N TYR A 35 -21.55 0.18 -0.26
CA TYR A 35 -22.13 -0.04 1.06
C TYR A 35 -21.55 -1.31 1.70
N ASP A 36 -20.94 -1.17 2.87
CA ASP A 36 -20.50 -2.29 3.70
C ASP A 36 -21.25 -2.34 5.03
N GLN A 37 -21.31 -3.51 5.64
CA GLN A 37 -21.93 -3.70 6.96
C GLN A 37 -21.09 -3.01 8.06
N PRO A 38 -21.69 -2.59 9.19
CA PRO A 38 -20.99 -1.88 10.26
C PRO A 38 -19.69 -2.54 10.75
N ALA A 39 -19.65 -3.88 10.81
CA ALA A 39 -18.46 -4.64 11.21
C ALA A 39 -17.23 -4.41 10.31
N TYR A 40 -17.43 -3.99 9.06
CA TYR A 40 -16.33 -3.63 8.15
C TYR A 40 -15.54 -2.42 8.66
N TYR A 41 -16.22 -1.50 9.35
CA TYR A 41 -15.69 -0.20 9.77
C TYR A 41 -15.12 -0.19 11.21
N ASP A 42 -15.38 -1.24 12.01
CA ASP A 42 -14.82 -1.42 13.35
C ASP A 42 -14.27 -2.83 13.51
N THR A 43 -13.11 -3.07 12.89
CA THR A 43 -12.46 -4.39 12.88
C THR A 43 -11.72 -4.66 14.20
N PRO A 44 -11.81 -5.88 14.76
CA PRO A 44 -11.00 -6.29 15.90
C PRO A 44 -9.50 -6.05 15.67
N GLY A 45 -8.75 -5.71 16.72
CA GLY A 45 -7.33 -5.33 16.62
C GLY A 45 -7.10 -3.89 16.13
N GLY A 46 -8.07 -3.29 15.44
CA GLY A 46 -8.00 -1.93 14.93
C GLY A 46 -7.15 -1.80 13.66
N PHE A 47 -6.74 -0.57 13.39
CA PHE A 47 -6.17 -0.15 12.11
C PHE A 47 -4.76 0.39 12.30
N LEU A 48 -3.96 0.21 11.26
CA LEU A 48 -2.69 0.89 11.06
C LEU A 48 -2.80 1.77 9.82
N SER A 49 -2.33 3.01 9.91
CA SER A 49 -2.23 3.93 8.78
C SER A 49 -0.89 4.66 8.82
N PHE A 50 -0.48 5.27 7.71
CA PHE A 50 0.76 6.04 7.69
C PHE A 50 0.73 7.16 6.65
N LYS A 51 1.64 8.13 6.80
CA LYS A 51 1.93 9.13 5.77
C LYS A 51 3.02 8.61 4.83
N PRO A 52 2.76 8.48 3.51
CA PRO A 52 3.74 7.91 2.58
C PRO A 52 4.93 8.82 2.26
N GLY A 53 4.92 10.10 2.66
CA GLY A 53 6.10 10.98 2.58
C GLY A 53 6.83 10.97 1.22
N ILE A 54 6.09 11.07 0.11
CA ILE A 54 6.66 11.01 -1.24
C ILE A 54 7.39 12.33 -1.55
N PRO A 55 8.68 12.32 -1.93
CA PRO A 55 9.40 13.53 -2.31
C PRO A 55 8.70 14.22 -3.49
N LYS A 56 8.56 15.55 -3.41
CA LYS A 56 7.96 16.34 -4.49
C LYS A 56 8.67 16.13 -5.82
N SER A 57 9.99 15.98 -5.79
CA SER A 57 10.79 15.71 -6.99
C SER A 57 10.38 14.41 -7.68
N LEU A 58 10.11 13.35 -6.91
CA LEU A 58 9.66 12.07 -7.46
C LEU A 58 8.25 12.13 -8.07
N LEU A 59 7.41 13.06 -7.60
CA LEU A 59 6.06 13.28 -8.13
C LEU A 59 6.02 14.22 -9.33
N LEU A 60 6.76 15.34 -9.26
CA LEU A 60 6.53 16.50 -10.13
C LEU A 60 7.68 16.78 -11.10
N ASP A 61 8.89 16.30 -10.82
CA ASP A 61 10.04 16.61 -11.68
C ASP A 61 10.09 15.63 -12.86
N GLY A 62 10.69 16.12 -13.95
CA GLY A 62 11.05 15.34 -15.12
C GLY A 62 9.87 14.83 -15.96
N PRO A 63 10.18 14.24 -17.13
CA PRO A 63 9.17 13.67 -18.01
C PRO A 63 8.49 12.45 -17.37
N HIS A 64 7.22 12.22 -17.71
CA HIS A 64 6.51 11.00 -17.35
C HIS A 64 6.93 9.85 -18.28
N THR A 65 7.97 9.13 -17.88
CA THR A 65 8.50 7.94 -18.56
C THR A 65 8.27 6.68 -17.74
N LEU A 66 8.44 5.52 -18.37
CA LEU A 66 8.42 4.22 -17.71
C LEU A 66 9.37 4.17 -16.50
N GLN A 67 10.61 4.65 -16.67
CA GLN A 67 11.59 4.71 -15.59
C GLN A 67 11.12 5.57 -14.41
N SER A 68 10.55 6.75 -14.70
CA SER A 68 10.03 7.65 -13.67
C SER A 68 8.78 7.07 -12.97
N HIS A 69 7.96 6.31 -13.70
CA HIS A 69 6.80 5.61 -13.16
C HIS A 69 7.23 4.58 -12.13
N PHE A 70 8.14 3.67 -12.51
CA PHE A 70 8.62 2.64 -11.61
C PHE A 70 9.41 3.22 -10.45
N SER A 71 10.20 4.28 -10.64
CA SER A 71 10.89 4.97 -9.54
C SER A 71 9.89 5.50 -8.48
N LEU A 72 8.78 6.10 -8.93
CA LEU A 72 7.71 6.57 -8.06
C LEU A 72 6.97 5.42 -7.34
N VAL A 73 6.61 4.37 -8.08
CA VAL A 73 5.90 3.20 -7.52
C VAL A 73 6.80 2.46 -6.54
N ASN A 74 8.04 2.16 -6.91
CA ASN A 74 9.02 1.45 -6.10
C ASN A 74 9.28 2.13 -4.75
N TYR A 75 9.35 3.47 -4.73
CA TYR A 75 9.47 4.24 -3.49
C TYR A 75 8.29 4.01 -2.54
N GLN A 76 7.07 3.92 -3.08
CA GLN A 76 5.86 3.66 -2.31
C GLN A 76 5.79 2.19 -1.87
N LEU A 77 6.10 1.25 -2.76
CA LEU A 77 6.10 -0.20 -2.48
C LEU A 77 6.99 -0.55 -1.28
N ARG A 78 8.19 0.05 -1.18
CA ARG A 78 9.09 -0.17 -0.05
C ARG A 78 8.44 0.19 1.28
N GLN A 79 7.73 1.31 1.34
CA GLN A 79 7.03 1.74 2.55
C GLN A 79 5.79 0.89 2.85
N ILE A 80 5.04 0.51 1.83
CA ILE A 80 3.88 -0.37 1.97
C ILE A 80 4.30 -1.75 2.45
N ARG A 81 5.41 -2.30 1.95
CA ARG A 81 6.01 -3.54 2.44
C ARG A 81 6.28 -3.48 3.94
N THR A 82 6.92 -2.41 4.40
CA THR A 82 7.15 -2.19 5.84
C THR A 82 5.83 -2.04 6.61
N ALA A 83 4.84 -1.31 6.06
CA ALA A 83 3.53 -1.16 6.69
C ALA A 83 2.79 -2.49 6.84
N LEU A 84 2.84 -3.36 5.83
CA LEU A 84 2.27 -4.70 5.84
C LEU A 84 2.97 -5.59 6.87
N ALA A 85 4.29 -5.50 7.00
CA ALA A 85 5.05 -6.23 8.02
C ALA A 85 4.62 -5.82 9.44
N VAL A 86 4.52 -4.50 9.70
CA VAL A 86 4.08 -3.99 11.01
C VAL A 86 2.61 -4.32 11.27
N ALA A 87 1.73 -4.22 10.27
CA ALA A 87 0.33 -4.61 10.37
C ALA A 87 0.18 -6.10 10.72
N CYS A 88 0.95 -6.97 10.06
CA CYS A 88 1.07 -8.39 10.39
C CYS A 88 1.57 -8.61 11.82
N LEU A 89 2.62 -7.89 12.23
CA LEU A 89 3.22 -8.00 13.56
C LEU A 89 2.23 -7.64 14.68
N LEU A 90 1.52 -6.53 14.51
CA LEU A 90 0.59 -6.00 15.51
C LEU A 90 -0.83 -6.54 15.38
N ASN A 91 -1.08 -7.44 14.42
CA ASN A 91 -2.40 -7.96 14.05
C ASN A 91 -3.43 -6.83 13.83
N ARG A 92 -3.06 -5.85 12.99
CA ARG A 92 -3.90 -4.69 12.65
C ARG A 92 -4.24 -4.70 11.17
N THR A 93 -5.41 -4.15 10.85
CA THR A 93 -5.81 -3.95 9.45
C THR A 93 -5.08 -2.72 8.88
N LEU A 94 -4.35 -2.89 7.77
CA LEU A 94 -3.66 -1.79 7.12
C LEU A 94 -4.64 -0.92 6.31
N VAL A 95 -4.78 0.35 6.65
CA VAL A 95 -5.36 1.35 5.75
C VAL A 95 -4.28 1.71 4.72
N MET A 96 -4.47 1.28 3.48
CA MET A 96 -3.53 1.52 2.39
C MET A 96 -3.36 3.03 2.16
N PRO A 97 -2.16 3.53 1.81
CA PRO A 97 -2.01 4.94 1.45
C PRO A 97 -2.63 5.21 0.06
N PRO A 98 -2.95 6.47 -0.28
CA PRO A 98 -3.18 6.84 -1.66
C PRO A 98 -1.94 6.51 -2.49
N LEU A 99 -2.12 5.79 -3.58
CA LEU A 99 -1.03 5.37 -4.46
C LEU A 99 -0.89 6.38 -5.59
N TRP A 100 0.32 6.83 -5.87
CA TRP A 100 0.59 7.74 -6.97
C TRP A 100 1.24 7.00 -8.12
N CYS A 101 0.67 7.16 -9.31
CA CYS A 101 1.20 6.59 -10.53
C CYS A 101 1.42 7.70 -11.56
N ARG A 102 2.48 7.50 -12.38
CA ARG A 102 2.63 8.23 -13.64
C ARG A 102 1.86 7.58 -14.79
N PHE A 103 1.77 6.25 -14.85
CA PHE A 103 1.11 5.51 -15.93
C PHE A 103 -0.08 4.70 -15.40
N GLU A 104 -1.11 4.54 -16.23
CA GLU A 104 -2.23 3.63 -16.05
C GLU A 104 -1.78 2.18 -16.27
N ARG A 105 -2.56 1.22 -15.77
CA ARG A 105 -2.42 -0.21 -16.09
C ARG A 105 -3.51 -0.56 -17.11
N MET A 106 -3.18 -1.24 -18.19
CA MET A 106 -4.11 -1.70 -19.24
C MET A 106 -3.84 -3.18 -19.61
N TRP A 107 -4.60 -3.73 -20.56
CA TRP A 107 -4.42 -5.11 -21.10
C TRP A 107 -3.58 -5.15 -22.38
N PHE A 108 -3.09 -4.02 -22.85
CA PHE A 108 -2.40 -3.88 -24.13
C PHE A 108 -1.36 -2.76 -24.04
N GLY A 109 -0.45 -2.70 -25.03
CA GLY A 109 0.57 -1.65 -25.11
C GLY A 109 -0.03 -0.26 -25.22
N HIS A 110 0.44 0.71 -24.41
CA HIS A 110 -0.11 2.06 -24.41
C HIS A 110 0.96 3.12 -24.02
N PRO A 111 0.76 4.40 -24.35
CA PRO A 111 1.75 5.47 -24.10
C PRO A 111 1.81 5.93 -22.63
N GLY A 112 1.35 5.11 -21.69
CA GLY A 112 1.30 5.42 -20.26
C GLY A 112 -0.04 5.99 -19.78
N ILE A 113 -0.68 6.89 -20.54
CA ILE A 113 -2.06 7.35 -20.31
C ILE A 113 -2.85 7.17 -21.60
N LEU A 114 -4.10 6.73 -21.51
CA LEU A 114 -4.93 6.59 -22.70
C LEU A 114 -5.19 7.95 -23.37
N GLU A 115 -4.94 8.00 -24.68
CA GLU A 115 -5.23 9.17 -25.50
C GLU A 115 -6.72 9.52 -25.45
N GLY A 116 -7.03 10.82 -25.41
CA GLY A 116 -8.41 11.33 -25.31
C GLY A 116 -9.00 11.30 -23.90
N THR A 117 -8.29 10.79 -22.88
CA THR A 117 -8.71 10.91 -21.48
C THR A 117 -8.34 12.26 -20.87
N LEU A 118 -9.00 12.61 -19.76
CA LEU A 118 -8.69 13.80 -18.95
C LEU A 118 -7.75 13.47 -17.77
N THR A 119 -7.09 12.32 -17.80
CA THR A 119 -6.19 11.88 -16.74
C THR A 119 -4.93 12.74 -16.75
N LYS A 120 -4.67 13.46 -15.65
CA LYS A 120 -3.46 14.27 -15.47
C LYS A 120 -2.39 13.42 -14.80
N GLN A 121 -1.15 13.52 -15.24
CA GLN A 121 -0.01 12.86 -14.60
C GLN A 121 0.71 13.81 -13.62
N PRO A 122 1.23 13.30 -12.48
CA PRO A 122 0.88 12.01 -11.90
C PRO A 122 -0.58 12.05 -11.37
N PHE A 123 -1.18 10.88 -11.17
CA PHE A 123 -2.52 10.74 -10.60
C PHE A 123 -2.51 9.80 -9.41
N VAL A 124 -3.52 9.92 -8.55
CA VAL A 124 -3.81 8.91 -7.54
C VAL A 124 -4.37 7.70 -8.28
N CYS A 125 -3.54 6.67 -8.44
CA CYS A 125 -3.95 5.44 -9.09
C CYS A 125 -4.72 4.56 -8.12
N PRO A 126 -5.75 3.87 -8.64
CA PRO A 126 -6.43 2.81 -7.91
C PRO A 126 -5.50 1.67 -7.53
N MET A 127 -5.79 1.02 -6.40
CA MET A 127 -4.91 -0.03 -5.87
C MET A 127 -4.70 -1.23 -6.80
N ASP A 128 -5.70 -1.59 -7.61
CA ASP A 128 -5.61 -2.68 -8.58
C ASP A 128 -4.69 -2.40 -9.78
N HIS A 129 -4.18 -1.17 -9.92
CA HIS A 129 -3.12 -0.88 -10.88
C HIS A 129 -1.76 -1.45 -10.44
N LEU A 130 -1.57 -1.65 -9.12
CA LEU A 130 -0.29 -2.09 -8.55
C LEU A 130 -0.40 -3.44 -7.85
N PHE A 131 -1.54 -3.73 -7.23
CA PHE A 131 -1.74 -4.89 -6.36
C PHE A 131 -2.80 -5.86 -6.90
N GLU A 132 -2.59 -7.15 -6.67
CA GLU A 132 -3.54 -8.21 -6.98
C GLU A 132 -4.57 -8.35 -5.86
N ILE A 133 -5.59 -7.48 -5.91
CA ILE A 133 -6.63 -7.35 -4.88
C ILE A 133 -7.30 -8.68 -4.53
N HIS A 134 -7.63 -9.50 -5.54
CA HIS A 134 -8.27 -10.80 -5.34
C HIS A 134 -7.40 -11.73 -4.48
N THR A 135 -6.09 -11.78 -4.75
CA THR A 135 -5.11 -12.53 -3.97
C THR A 135 -5.00 -12.03 -2.54
N MET A 136 -5.02 -10.70 -2.35
CA MET A 136 -4.95 -10.10 -1.01
C MET A 136 -6.22 -10.38 -0.18
N LEU A 137 -7.39 -10.46 -0.81
CA LEU A 137 -8.67 -10.69 -0.14
C LEU A 137 -8.94 -12.16 0.19
N HIS A 138 -8.77 -13.06 -0.78
CA HIS A 138 -9.14 -14.47 -0.63
C HIS A 138 -8.19 -15.27 0.28
N GLY A 139 -7.10 -14.64 0.72
CA GLY A 139 -6.11 -15.28 1.57
C GLY A 139 -5.24 -16.26 0.79
N LEU A 140 -4.03 -16.45 1.31
CA LEU A 140 -3.10 -17.47 0.84
C LEU A 140 -2.87 -18.42 2.01
N SER A 141 -2.50 -19.67 1.73
CA SER A 141 -2.30 -20.69 2.78
C SER A 141 -1.37 -20.18 3.88
N GLU A 142 -1.77 -20.28 5.14
CA GLU A 142 -0.95 -19.77 6.24
C GLU A 142 0.34 -20.58 6.45
N GLU A 143 0.32 -21.83 6.02
CA GLU A 143 1.50 -22.71 6.06
C GLU A 143 2.65 -22.14 5.24
N GLU A 144 2.39 -21.70 4.00
CA GLU A 144 3.41 -21.20 3.06
C GLU A 144 3.59 -19.67 3.13
N PHE A 145 2.51 -18.93 3.43
CA PHE A 145 2.45 -17.48 3.30
C PHE A 145 2.26 -16.76 4.64
N GLY A 146 2.18 -17.48 5.75
CA GLY A 146 1.98 -16.91 7.08
C GLY A 146 0.56 -16.32 7.24
N PRO A 147 0.29 -15.60 8.34
CA PRO A 147 -1.07 -15.13 8.65
C PRO A 147 -1.60 -14.16 7.58
N GLN A 148 -2.93 -14.12 7.43
CA GLN A 148 -3.58 -13.14 6.55
C GLN A 148 -3.32 -11.71 7.06
N ILE A 149 -3.07 -10.79 6.12
CA ILE A 149 -2.92 -9.36 6.40
C ILE A 149 -4.13 -8.65 5.82
N HIS A 150 -5.03 -8.19 6.69
CA HIS A 150 -6.21 -7.45 6.26
C HIS A 150 -5.85 -6.01 5.87
N PHE A 151 -6.62 -5.46 4.93
CA PHE A 151 -6.42 -4.10 4.47
C PHE A 151 -7.75 -3.37 4.25
N ARG A 152 -7.66 -2.04 4.13
CA ARG A 152 -8.73 -1.11 3.74
C ARG A 152 -8.21 -0.12 2.71
N GLU A 153 -9.13 0.42 1.93
CA GLU A 153 -8.89 1.44 0.93
C GLU A 153 -8.34 2.75 1.54
N TYR A 154 -7.66 3.56 0.72
CA TYR A 154 -7.04 4.80 1.19
C TYR A 154 -8.01 5.85 1.71
N SER A 155 -9.26 5.80 1.27
CA SER A 155 -10.35 6.70 1.68
C SER A 155 -11.08 6.22 2.93
N PHE A 156 -10.74 5.05 3.47
CA PHE A 156 -11.48 4.40 4.56
C PHE A 156 -11.71 5.31 5.76
N LEU A 157 -10.67 5.94 6.30
CA LEU A 157 -10.79 6.82 7.48
C LEU A 157 -11.59 8.11 7.20
N GLN A 158 -11.75 8.49 5.93
CA GLN A 158 -12.55 9.63 5.49
C GLN A 158 -14.02 9.24 5.30
N ASN A 159 -14.30 7.94 5.13
CA ASN A 159 -15.64 7.42 4.90
C ASN A 159 -16.58 7.80 6.07
N PRO A 160 -17.74 8.42 5.80
CA PRO A 160 -18.68 8.83 6.84
C PRO A 160 -19.24 7.65 7.64
N SER A 161 -19.24 6.44 7.07
CA SER A 161 -19.68 5.22 7.74
C SER A 161 -18.70 4.71 8.81
N VAL A 162 -17.46 5.19 8.83
CA VAL A 162 -16.53 4.85 9.92
C VAL A 162 -17.00 5.53 11.21
N PRO A 163 -17.31 4.75 12.27
CA PRO A 163 -17.83 5.29 13.52
C PRO A 163 -16.88 6.31 14.16
N LYS A 164 -17.46 7.30 14.84
CA LYS A 164 -16.72 8.36 15.52
C LYS A 164 -15.71 7.83 16.54
N HIS A 165 -16.07 6.79 17.31
CA HIS A 165 -15.17 6.19 18.31
C HIS A 165 -13.95 5.49 17.70
N VAL A 166 -14.04 5.06 16.43
CA VAL A 166 -12.88 4.54 15.69
C VAL A 166 -11.98 5.69 15.25
N LYS A 167 -12.54 6.76 14.66
CA LYS A 167 -11.77 7.91 14.17
C LYS A 167 -11.05 8.68 15.29
N GLU A 168 -11.69 8.80 16.44
CA GLU A 168 -11.17 9.58 17.58
C GLU A 168 -10.20 8.77 18.47
N SER A 169 -10.24 7.44 18.40
CA SER A 169 -9.28 6.58 19.09
C SER A 169 -8.00 6.44 18.24
N LEU A 170 -7.19 7.51 18.25
CA LEU A 170 -6.01 7.70 17.42
C LEU A 170 -4.74 7.85 18.26
N LEU A 171 -3.69 7.12 17.89
CA LEU A 171 -2.32 7.34 18.35
C LEU A 171 -1.43 7.72 17.18
N ASN A 172 -0.89 8.94 17.21
CA ASN A 172 0.12 9.40 16.27
C ASN A 172 1.49 8.87 16.68
N VAL A 173 2.14 8.12 15.79
CA VAL A 173 3.46 7.54 16.00
C VAL A 173 4.47 8.33 15.16
N GLN A 174 5.24 9.18 15.82
CA GLN A 174 6.26 9.98 15.18
C GLN A 174 7.60 9.25 15.19
N LEU A 175 8.07 8.87 14.00
CA LEU A 175 9.40 8.28 13.87
C LEU A 175 10.49 9.30 14.19
N CYS A 176 11.49 8.88 14.96
CA CYS A 176 12.63 9.69 15.39
C CYS A 176 13.95 8.92 15.29
N ASP A 177 15.06 9.64 15.25
CA ASP A 177 16.39 9.03 15.24
C ASP A 177 16.79 8.64 16.68
N ALA A 178 17.14 7.37 16.91
CA ALA A 178 17.40 6.83 18.25
C ALA A 178 18.49 7.59 19.02
N HIS A 179 19.44 8.20 18.31
CA HIS A 179 20.54 8.97 18.91
C HIS A 179 20.20 10.45 19.15
N SER A 180 19.01 10.91 18.78
CA SER A 180 18.58 12.29 18.99
C SER A 180 18.07 12.49 20.42
N LYS A 181 18.39 13.64 21.03
CA LYS A 181 18.05 13.98 22.43
C LYS A 181 16.54 13.97 22.74
N GLY A 182 15.70 13.95 21.71
CA GLY A 182 14.24 13.92 21.82
C GLY A 182 13.65 12.74 21.07
N CYS A 183 14.25 11.56 21.17
CA CYS A 183 13.67 10.29 20.73
C CYS A 183 13.48 9.38 21.93
N ASN A 184 12.66 9.84 22.86
CA ASN A 184 12.28 9.05 24.03
C ASN A 184 10.87 8.55 23.79
N ILE A 185 10.67 7.24 23.92
CA ILE A 185 9.32 6.71 23.95
C ILE A 185 8.67 7.30 25.17
N SER A 186 7.71 8.19 24.95
CA SER A 186 7.00 8.85 26.02
C SER A 186 6.30 7.77 26.82
N ASP A 187 6.81 7.54 28.04
CA ASP A 187 6.14 6.74 29.06
C ASP A 187 4.70 7.27 29.18
N GLY A 188 3.75 6.34 29.31
CA GLY A 188 2.30 6.50 29.05
C GLY A 188 1.53 7.56 29.83
N THR A 189 2.17 8.61 30.33
CA THR A 189 1.62 9.73 31.09
C THR A 189 1.64 11.06 30.34
N THR A 190 2.26 11.18 29.16
CA THR A 190 2.41 12.48 28.49
C THR A 190 1.93 12.50 27.04
N SER A 191 0.76 13.13 26.86
CA SER A 191 0.01 13.46 25.64
C SER A 191 -0.89 12.35 25.06
N ARG A 192 -2.20 12.51 25.29
CA ARG A 192 -3.28 11.72 24.67
C ARG A 192 -3.10 11.76 23.14
N GLY A 193 -2.70 10.62 22.56
CA GLY A 193 -2.70 10.42 21.11
C GLY A 193 -1.38 10.72 20.39
N PHE A 194 -0.23 10.76 21.07
CA PHE A 194 1.08 10.90 20.41
C PHE A 194 2.20 10.14 21.14
N ILE A 195 3.09 9.48 20.38
CA ILE A 195 4.36 8.93 20.86
C ILE A 195 5.50 9.21 19.88
N GLN A 196 6.71 9.33 20.41
CA GLN A 196 7.92 9.20 19.61
C GLN A 196 8.35 7.74 19.58
N PHE A 197 8.74 7.25 18.40
CA PHE A 197 9.15 5.87 18.21
C PHE A 197 10.44 5.79 17.37
N PRO A 198 11.50 5.12 17.86
CA PRO A 198 12.77 5.08 17.13
C PRO A 198 12.64 4.42 15.76
N ARG A 199 13.29 5.00 14.75
CA ARG A 199 13.55 4.31 13.49
C ARG A 199 14.41 3.08 13.72
N ASN A 200 14.31 2.13 12.79
CA ASN A 200 14.97 0.85 12.86
C ASN A 200 14.68 0.16 14.20
N SER A 201 13.43 0.11 14.61
CA SER A 201 13.04 -0.62 15.82
C SER A 201 12.90 -2.12 15.55
N THR A 202 13.26 -2.92 16.55
CA THR A 202 13.19 -4.39 16.52
C THR A 202 11.77 -4.88 16.76
N GLU A 203 11.50 -6.14 16.42
CA GLU A 203 10.22 -6.79 16.70
C GLU A 203 9.85 -6.74 18.19
N GLN A 204 10.80 -7.00 19.10
CA GLN A 204 10.57 -6.93 20.55
C GLN A 204 10.13 -5.54 20.97
N MET A 205 10.73 -4.50 20.39
CA MET A 205 10.41 -3.12 20.70
C MET A 205 8.97 -2.78 20.31
N TYR A 206 8.54 -3.20 19.12
CA TYR A 206 7.16 -3.05 18.67
C TYR A 206 6.20 -3.77 19.62
N MET A 207 6.46 -5.02 19.96
CA MET A 207 5.60 -5.80 20.84
C MET A 207 5.51 -5.19 22.24
N GLN A 208 6.64 -4.75 22.80
CA GLN A 208 6.68 -4.11 24.12
C GLN A 208 5.87 -2.81 24.14
N VAL A 209 6.14 -1.89 23.21
CA VAL A 209 5.50 -0.56 23.20
C VAL A 209 4.02 -0.66 22.85
N PHE A 210 3.68 -1.31 21.74
CA PHE A 210 2.30 -1.33 21.24
C PHE A 210 1.38 -2.26 22.02
N SER A 211 1.91 -3.12 22.90
CA SER A 211 1.08 -3.86 23.87
C SER A 211 0.32 -2.95 24.84
N GLN A 212 0.82 -1.74 25.10
CA GLN A 212 0.18 -0.73 25.95
C GLN A 212 -0.94 0.03 25.23
N TYR A 213 -1.04 -0.11 23.90
CA TYR A 213 -1.98 0.62 23.04
C TYR A 213 -2.94 -0.31 22.31
N LYS A 214 -3.23 -1.50 22.87
CA LYS A 214 -4.13 -2.49 22.27
C LYS A 214 -5.55 -1.96 22.04
N ASP A 215 -6.03 -1.12 22.95
CA ASP A 215 -7.38 -0.53 22.89
C ASP A 215 -7.48 0.68 21.95
N ILE A 216 -6.35 1.20 21.47
CA ILE A 216 -6.33 2.27 20.47
C ILE A 216 -6.78 1.70 19.12
N LYS A 217 -7.77 2.34 18.50
CA LYS A 217 -8.36 1.88 17.24
C LYS A 217 -7.49 2.20 16.04
N VAL A 218 -6.77 3.32 16.01
CA VAL A 218 -5.94 3.71 14.87
C VAL A 218 -4.53 4.08 15.33
N LEU A 219 -3.53 3.33 14.85
CA LEU A 219 -2.13 3.74 14.91
C LEU A 219 -1.78 4.48 13.63
N HIS A 220 -1.34 5.74 13.72
CA HIS A 220 -1.00 6.57 12.58
C HIS A 220 0.47 6.94 12.57
N PHE A 221 1.25 6.27 11.72
CA PHE A 221 2.69 6.48 11.62
C PHE A 221 3.02 7.69 10.74
N SER A 222 3.96 8.52 11.19
CA SER A 222 4.44 9.68 10.44
C SER A 222 5.17 9.31 9.15
N SER A 223 5.68 8.07 9.06
CA SER A 223 6.30 7.45 7.89
C SER A 223 6.46 5.95 8.15
N MET A 224 6.62 5.15 7.10
CA MET A 224 7.07 3.75 7.21
C MET A 224 8.51 3.54 6.74
N ALA A 225 9.19 4.60 6.30
CA ALA A 225 10.60 4.53 5.92
C ALA A 225 11.46 4.18 7.15
N ASN A 226 12.14 3.04 7.08
CA ASN A 226 13.00 2.53 8.16
C ASN A 226 12.25 2.41 9.50
N ALA A 227 10.95 2.07 9.48
CA ALA A 227 10.17 1.95 10.71
C ALA A 227 10.46 0.64 11.46
N PHE A 228 10.75 -0.44 10.72
CA PHE A 228 10.88 -1.80 11.25
C PHE A 228 12.11 -2.48 10.66
N GLN A 229 12.91 -3.15 11.50
CA GLN A 229 14.13 -3.83 11.06
C GLN A 229 13.89 -5.17 10.36
N GLY A 230 12.74 -5.80 10.57
CA GLY A 230 12.44 -7.15 10.08
C GLY A 230 12.04 -8.10 11.20
N PHE A 231 11.56 -9.28 10.82
CA PHE A 231 11.20 -10.32 11.79
C PHE A 231 12.46 -11.01 12.33
N ASN A 232 12.45 -11.38 13.62
CA ASN A 232 13.58 -12.14 14.19
C ASN A 232 13.54 -13.62 13.82
N ASP A 233 12.33 -14.15 13.59
CA ASP A 233 12.11 -15.53 13.17
C ASP A 233 12.23 -15.63 11.64
N GLU A 234 13.25 -16.35 11.18
CA GLU A 234 13.53 -16.53 9.76
C GLU A 234 12.40 -17.26 9.02
N ALA A 235 11.75 -18.24 9.64
CA ALA A 235 10.63 -18.94 9.03
C ALA A 235 9.42 -18.01 8.85
N ARG A 236 9.17 -17.12 9.83
CA ARG A 236 8.14 -16.08 9.72
C ARG A 236 8.48 -15.08 8.61
N GLU A 237 9.73 -14.63 8.55
CA GLU A 237 10.23 -13.72 7.51
C GLU A 237 10.02 -14.34 6.12
N VAL A 238 10.45 -15.59 5.90
CA VAL A 238 10.28 -16.31 4.62
C VAL A 238 8.81 -16.37 4.19
N LYS A 239 7.91 -16.76 5.10
CA LYS A 239 6.47 -16.83 4.81
C LYS A 239 5.88 -15.47 4.46
N PHE A 240 6.23 -14.42 5.21
CA PHE A 240 5.83 -13.06 4.90
C PHE A 240 6.35 -12.63 3.52
N ARG A 241 7.61 -12.95 3.21
CA ARG A 241 8.23 -12.62 1.92
C ARG A 241 7.51 -13.31 0.76
N ASN A 242 7.19 -14.60 0.90
CA ASN A 242 6.39 -15.34 -0.07
C ASN A 242 5.04 -14.66 -0.33
N ARG A 243 4.37 -14.19 0.73
CA ARG A 243 3.08 -13.49 0.63
C ARG A 243 3.21 -12.19 -0.15
N MET A 244 4.22 -11.39 0.21
CA MET A 244 4.46 -10.09 -0.42
C MET A 244 4.71 -10.20 -1.92
N LYS A 245 5.43 -11.23 -2.37
CA LYS A 245 5.67 -11.43 -3.80
C LYS A 245 4.37 -11.62 -4.57
N ARG A 246 3.37 -12.30 -4.00
CA ARG A 246 2.05 -12.53 -4.62
C ARG A 246 1.12 -11.31 -4.63
N TYR A 247 1.44 -10.27 -3.88
CA TYR A 247 0.56 -9.11 -3.69
C TYR A 247 0.66 -8.09 -4.81
N VAL A 248 1.80 -8.00 -5.48
CA VAL A 248 2.02 -7.04 -6.55
C VAL A 248 1.74 -7.66 -7.92
N GLY A 249 1.16 -6.87 -8.81
CA GLY A 249 0.81 -7.29 -10.16
C GLY A 249 1.89 -6.93 -11.18
N MET A 250 1.44 -6.65 -12.40
CA MET A 250 2.28 -6.17 -13.49
C MET A 250 1.73 -4.86 -14.05
N TRP A 251 2.64 -4.01 -14.51
CA TRP A 251 2.31 -2.93 -15.41
C TRP A 251 2.26 -3.48 -16.84
N CYS A 252 1.20 -3.16 -17.57
CA CYS A 252 1.07 -3.52 -18.97
C CYS A 252 0.56 -2.31 -19.76
N CYS A 253 1.20 -1.98 -20.90
CA CYS A 253 2.39 -2.60 -21.49
C CYS A 253 3.20 -1.59 -22.32
N VAL A 254 4.48 -1.92 -22.56
CA VAL A 254 5.30 -1.22 -23.57
C VAL A 254 4.70 -1.48 -24.96
N GLU A 255 4.45 -0.41 -25.71
CA GLU A 255 3.93 -0.50 -27.08
C GLU A 255 4.87 -1.25 -28.02
N ASN A 256 4.28 -2.02 -28.95
CA ASN A 256 5.00 -2.75 -30.00
C ASN A 256 6.06 -3.73 -29.47
N ARG A 257 5.87 -4.27 -28.26
CA ARG A 257 6.77 -5.25 -27.65
C ARG A 257 5.98 -6.44 -27.12
N ASP A 258 6.50 -7.65 -27.36
CA ASP A 258 5.92 -8.90 -26.89
C ASP A 258 7.04 -9.84 -26.37
N PRO A 259 7.06 -10.21 -25.07
CA PRO A 259 6.19 -9.72 -24.00
C PRO A 259 6.46 -8.25 -23.65
N GLY A 260 5.39 -7.49 -23.42
CA GLY A 260 5.44 -6.04 -23.18
C GLY A 260 5.17 -5.60 -21.74
N HIS A 261 4.72 -6.50 -20.87
CA HIS A 261 4.45 -6.21 -19.45
C HIS A 261 5.72 -6.22 -18.61
N ILE A 262 5.63 -5.59 -17.44
CA ILE A 262 6.72 -5.49 -16.47
C ILE A 262 6.14 -5.79 -15.10
N TYR A 263 6.66 -6.81 -14.44
CA TYR A 263 6.24 -7.13 -13.08
C TYR A 263 6.70 -6.04 -12.11
N TYR A 264 5.80 -5.60 -11.25
CA TYR A 264 6.23 -4.88 -10.06
C TYR A 264 6.95 -5.87 -9.16
N ASP A 265 8.05 -5.45 -8.56
CA ASP A 265 8.80 -6.26 -7.62
C ASP A 265 8.83 -5.54 -6.28
N ILE A 266 8.12 -6.08 -5.29
CA ILE A 266 8.08 -5.49 -3.95
C ILE A 266 9.45 -5.58 -3.23
N TYR A 267 10.39 -6.37 -3.75
CA TYR A 267 11.78 -6.53 -3.29
C TYR A 267 12.82 -5.99 -4.30
N TRP A 268 12.42 -5.07 -5.18
CA TRP A 268 13.31 -4.42 -6.14
C TRP A 268 14.58 -3.83 -5.49
N ASP A 269 14.48 -3.32 -4.26
CA ASP A 269 15.56 -2.64 -3.53
C ASP A 269 16.64 -3.59 -2.99
N GLU A 270 16.38 -4.89 -3.03
CA GLU A 270 17.33 -5.95 -2.67
C GLU A 270 18.05 -6.53 -3.90
N LYS A 271 17.73 -6.02 -5.10
CA LYS A 271 18.23 -6.52 -6.39
C LYS A 271 18.98 -5.40 -7.14
N PRO A 272 20.31 -5.28 -6.99
CA PRO A 272 21.08 -4.16 -7.57
C PRO A 272 20.92 -4.00 -9.09
N GLU A 273 20.73 -5.11 -9.80
CA GLU A 273 20.57 -5.14 -11.26
C GLU A 273 19.12 -5.03 -11.73
N TRP A 274 18.15 -4.87 -10.81
CA TRP A 274 16.74 -4.80 -11.18
C TRP A 274 16.46 -3.54 -12.01
N LYS A 275 15.73 -3.72 -13.11
CA LYS A 275 15.31 -2.65 -14.02
C LYS A 275 13.85 -2.84 -14.41
N PRO A 276 13.10 -1.75 -14.64
CA PRO A 276 11.74 -1.83 -15.16
C PRO A 276 11.79 -2.07 -16.67
N GLU A 277 12.20 -3.27 -17.07
CA GLU A 277 12.25 -3.71 -18.45
C GLU A 277 11.32 -4.92 -18.61
N PRO A 278 10.56 -5.01 -19.71
CA PRO A 278 9.82 -6.22 -20.01
C PRO A 278 10.77 -7.41 -20.20
N PRO A 279 10.27 -8.65 -20.10
CA PRO A 279 11.08 -9.83 -20.40
C PRO A 279 11.69 -9.74 -21.81
N ARG A 280 12.86 -10.37 -22.00
CA ARG A 280 13.54 -10.37 -23.31
C ARG A 280 12.91 -11.37 -24.28
N THR A 281 12.47 -12.50 -23.75
CA THR A 281 11.79 -13.55 -24.48
C THR A 281 10.61 -14.09 -23.66
N SER A 282 9.71 -14.84 -24.29
CA SER A 282 8.64 -15.54 -23.57
C SER A 282 9.15 -16.61 -22.59
N GLN A 283 10.37 -17.10 -22.78
CA GLN A 283 11.00 -18.03 -21.83
C GLN A 283 11.48 -17.31 -20.56
N ASP A 284 11.83 -16.04 -20.68
CA ASP A 284 12.19 -15.18 -19.55
C ASP A 284 10.95 -14.57 -18.87
N ASP A 285 9.73 -14.85 -19.36
CA ASP A 285 8.50 -14.31 -18.80
C ASP A 285 7.99 -15.19 -17.67
N HIS A 286 8.42 -14.83 -16.47
CA HIS A 286 8.05 -15.47 -15.23
C HIS A 286 7.85 -14.36 -14.18
N PRO A 287 6.81 -14.47 -13.34
CA PRO A 287 6.61 -13.54 -12.25
C PRO A 287 7.76 -13.61 -11.23
N PRO A 288 7.98 -12.57 -10.40
CA PRO A 288 9.13 -12.49 -9.48
C PRO A 288 9.19 -13.56 -8.37
N TRP A 289 8.20 -14.45 -8.29
CA TRP A 289 8.09 -15.51 -7.30
C TRP A 289 8.22 -16.92 -7.87
N ASP A 290 8.29 -17.07 -9.19
CA ASP A 290 8.59 -18.34 -9.84
C ASP A 290 10.10 -18.59 -9.88
#